data_AF-A0A937J8B9-F1
#
_entry.id   AF-A0A937J8B9-F1
#
_cell.length_a   1.000
_cell.length_b   1.000
_cell.length_c   1.000
_cell.angle_alpha   90.00
_cell.angle_beta   90.00
_cell.angle_gamma   90.00
#
_symmetry.space_group_name_H-M   'P 1'
#
loop_
_entity.id
_entity.type
_entity.pdbx_description
1 polymer ?
#
loop_
_entity_poly.entity_id
_entity_poly.type
_entity_poly.pdbx_seq_one_letter_code
_entity_poly.pdbx_strand_id
1 'polypeptide(L)' 'MRSDVWHRGGANNSQSNRLIVTPQYCAGWARPLESMLLAVPPDAAVALPERTRALLGYSIHSPFMGYVDGMHPSRVLQ' A
#
# COMPACT_ATOMS: atom_id res chain seq x y z
N MET A 1 4.79 -6.86 10.71
CA MET A 1 5.84 -6.72 11.75
C MET A 1 5.55 -5.44 12.51
N ARG A 2 5.77 -5.39 13.83
CA ARG A 2 5.69 -4.11 14.55
C ARG A 2 6.90 -3.24 14.20
N SER A 3 6.74 -1.92 14.27
CA SER A 3 7.79 -0.94 13.90
C SER A 3 8.96 -0.89 14.90
N ASP A 4 8.81 -1.48 16.08
CA ASP A 4 9.78 -1.49 17.18
C ASP A 4 10.59 -2.79 17.27
N VAL A 5 10.34 -3.76 16.39
CA VAL A 5 11.06 -5.05 16.40
C VAL A 5 12.42 -4.89 15.74
N TRP A 6 13.48 -5.16 16.49
CA TRP A 6 14.83 -5.27 15.94
C TRP A 6 14.95 -6.52 15.08
N HIS A 7 15.36 -6.36 13.83
CA HIS A 7 15.49 -7.48 12.90
C HIS A 7 16.50 -7.17 11.80
N ARG A 8 16.94 -8.23 11.09
CA ARG A 8 17.77 -8.14 9.89
C ARG A 8 17.48 -9.31 8.95
N GLY A 9 17.87 -9.19 7.69
CA GLY A 9 17.96 -10.35 6.81
C GLY A 9 18.99 -11.37 7.32
N GLY A 10 18.62 -12.64 7.41
CA GLY A 10 19.54 -13.73 7.78
C GLY A 10 20.39 -14.20 6.59
N ALA A 11 21.56 -14.78 6.87
CA ALA A 11 22.38 -15.40 5.82
C ALA A 11 21.61 -16.48 5.05
N ASN A 12 21.87 -16.58 3.75
CA ASN A 12 21.39 -17.68 2.92
C ASN A 12 22.53 -18.69 2.76
N ASN A 13 22.43 -19.85 3.42
CA ASN A 13 23.46 -20.90 3.39
C ASN A 13 23.20 -21.98 2.32
N SER A 14 22.24 -21.75 1.42
CA SER A 14 21.96 -22.65 0.30
C SER A 14 22.71 -22.23 -0.96
N GLN A 15 22.73 -23.11 -1.97
CA GLN A 15 23.26 -22.81 -3.31
C GLN A 15 22.20 -22.20 -4.24
N SER A 16 21.05 -21.77 -3.71
CA SER A 16 19.92 -21.25 -4.47
C SER A 16 19.47 -19.88 -3.98
N ASN A 17 18.84 -19.10 -4.86
CA ASN A 17 18.25 -17.81 -4.51
C ASN A 17 17.11 -17.95 -3.50
N ARG A 18 16.99 -16.98 -2.60
CA ARG A 18 15.83 -16.85 -1.70
C ARG A 18 15.10 -15.55 -1.99
N LEU A 19 13.95 -15.65 -2.67
CA LEU A 19 13.05 -14.52 -2.92
C LEU A 19 12.23 -14.22 -1.66
N ILE A 20 12.05 -12.93 -1.36
CA ILE A 20 11.20 -12.45 -0.27
C ILE A 20 10.30 -11.35 -0.84
N VAL A 21 9.03 -11.36 -0.44
CA VAL A 21 8.08 -10.27 -0.69
C VAL A 21 7.75 -9.62 0.64
N THR A 22 7.88 -8.29 0.74
CA THR A 22 7.70 -7.53 1.99
C THR A 22 6.61 -6.47 1.84
N PRO A 23 5.33 -6.82 2.08
CA PRO A 23 4.27 -5.82 2.21
C PRO A 23 4.52 -4.95 3.44
N GLN A 24 4.62 -3.64 3.23
CA GLN A 24 4.80 -2.67 4.30
C GLN A 24 3.59 -1.76 4.36
N TYR A 25 3.13 -1.48 5.58
CA TYR A 25 1.99 -0.63 5.86
C TYR A 25 2.42 0.46 6.84
N CYS A 26 1.79 1.63 6.71
CA CYS A 26 1.90 2.72 7.65
C CYS A 26 0.49 3.18 8.08
N ALA A 27 0.42 4.04 9.09
CA ALA A 27 -0.85 4.65 9.49
C ALA A 27 -1.43 5.48 8.34
N GLY A 28 -2.76 5.62 8.25
CA GLY A 28 -3.43 6.31 7.15
C GLY A 28 -3.08 7.79 6.98
N TRP A 29 -2.47 8.41 8.00
CA TRP A 29 -1.95 9.78 7.95
C TRP A 29 -0.48 9.87 7.52
N ALA A 30 0.25 8.75 7.49
CA ALA A 30 1.64 8.70 7.08
C ALA A 30 1.74 8.47 5.57
N ARG A 31 2.76 9.06 4.94
CA ARG A 31 3.04 8.83 3.52
C ARG A 31 3.58 7.40 3.32
N PRO A 32 3.04 6.62 2.38
CA PRO A 32 3.63 5.33 1.99
C PRO A 32 5.03 5.49 1.38
N LEU A 33 5.87 4.45 1.50
CA LEU A 33 7.22 4.44 0.91
C LEU A 33 7.16 4.55 -0.62
N GLU A 34 6.29 3.76 -1.24
CA GLU A 34 6.03 3.77 -2.68
C GLU A 34 4.70 4.45 -2.97
N SER A 35 4.66 5.28 -4.02
CA SER A 35 3.45 6.02 -4.40
C SER A 35 2.50 5.13 -5.20
N MET A 36 1.71 4.32 -4.49
CA MET A 36 0.83 3.30 -5.08
C MET A 36 -0.18 3.84 -6.09
N LEU A 37 -0.66 5.08 -5.92
CA LEU A 37 -1.56 5.74 -6.89
C LEU A 37 -0.92 5.96 -8.27
N LEU A 38 0.42 5.99 -8.36
CA LEU A 38 1.16 6.09 -9.62
C LEU A 38 1.69 4.73 -10.08
N ALA A 39 2.07 3.86 -9.14
CA ALA A 39 2.61 2.55 -9.44
C ALA A 39 1.52 1.57 -9.94
N VAL A 40 0.28 1.72 -9.46
CA VAL A 40 -0.86 0.91 -9.87
C VAL A 40 -1.87 1.80 -10.59
N PRO A 41 -1.98 1.69 -11.93
CA PRO A 41 -2.90 2.53 -12.69
C PRO A 41 -4.38 2.19 -12.37
N PRO A 42 -5.32 3.13 -12.58
CA PRO A 42 -6.73 2.96 -12.19
C PRO A 42 -7.42 1.73 -12.81
N ASP A 43 -7.09 1.39 -14.04
CA ASP A 43 -7.60 0.22 -14.77
C ASP A 43 -7.15 -1.11 -14.17
N ALA A 44 -5.96 -1.16 -13.56
CA ALA A 44 -5.53 -2.30 -12.77
C ALA A 44 -6.18 -2.29 -11.38
N ALA A 45 -6.31 -1.12 -10.77
CA ALA A 45 -6.85 -0.96 -9.42
C ALA A 45 -8.32 -1.37 -9.32
N VAL A 46 -9.15 -1.11 -10.35
CA VAL A 46 -10.59 -1.46 -10.35
C VAL A 46 -10.84 -2.96 -10.21
N ALA A 47 -9.94 -3.81 -10.71
CA ALA A 47 -10.05 -5.26 -10.61
C ALA A 47 -9.71 -5.81 -9.20
N LEU A 48 -9.19 -4.97 -8.31
CA LEU A 48 -8.77 -5.38 -6.98
C LEU A 48 -9.92 -5.31 -5.95
N PRO A 49 -9.91 -6.17 -4.91
CA PRO A 49 -10.85 -6.07 -3.81
C PRO A 49 -10.88 -4.65 -3.20
N GLU A 50 -12.04 -4.21 -2.71
CA GLU A 50 -12.21 -2.88 -2.10
C GLU A 50 -11.16 -2.57 -1.02
N ARG A 51 -10.88 -3.56 -0.17
CA ARG A 51 -9.86 -3.45 0.88
C ARG A 51 -8.47 -3.14 0.30
N THR A 52 -8.11 -3.75 -0.82
CA THR A 52 -6.82 -3.53 -1.48
C THR A 52 -6.78 -2.15 -2.12
N ARG A 53 -7.86 -1.74 -2.80
CA ARG A 53 -7.98 -0.37 -3.35
C ARG A 53 -7.77 0.69 -2.25
N ALA A 54 -8.37 0.49 -1.08
CA ALA A 54 -8.17 1.38 0.06
C ALA A 54 -6.70 1.44 0.52
N LEU A 55 -5.99 0.32 0.56
CA LEU A 55 -4.56 0.26 0.90
C LEU A 55 -3.65 0.94 -0.14
N LEU A 56 -4.06 0.98 -1.41
CA LEU A 56 -3.35 1.69 -2.47
C LEU A 56 -3.57 3.22 -2.45
N GLY A 57 -4.48 3.71 -1.62
CA GLY A 57 -4.80 5.14 -1.47
C GLY A 57 -6.18 5.54 -1.99
N TYR A 58 -7.01 4.61 -2.47
CA TYR A 58 -8.40 4.89 -2.88
C TYR A 58 -9.38 4.87 -1.69
N SER A 59 -9.00 5.54 -0.59
CA SER A 59 -9.83 5.69 0.60
C SER A 59 -9.48 6.98 1.33
N ILE A 60 -10.41 7.46 2.16
CA ILE A 60 -10.17 8.58 3.07
C ILE A 60 -9.74 8.04 4.44
N HIS A 61 -8.65 8.57 4.98
CA HIS A 61 -8.40 8.50 6.42
C HIS A 61 -9.21 9.61 7.10
N SER A 62 -10.16 9.19 7.94
CA SER A 62 -11.08 10.09 8.62
C SER A 62 -10.30 11.15 9.42
N PRO A 63 -10.73 12.42 9.40
CA PRO A 63 -11.94 12.92 8.72
C PRO A 63 -11.75 13.41 7.27
N PHE A 64 -10.55 13.77 6.82
CA PHE A 64 -10.37 14.47 5.54
C PHE A 64 -9.08 14.17 4.75
N MET A 65 -8.27 13.19 5.16
CA MET A 65 -7.02 12.91 4.43
C MET A 65 -7.25 11.94 3.28
N GLY A 66 -6.88 12.32 2.06
CA GLY A 66 -6.92 11.46 0.88
C GLY A 66 -8.12 11.65 -0.06
N TYR A 67 -8.89 12.74 0.08
CA TYR A 67 -9.92 13.08 -0.92
C TYR A 67 -9.28 13.53 -2.25
N VAL A 68 -10.04 13.42 -3.33
CA VAL A 68 -9.73 14.03 -4.64
C VAL A 68 -10.90 14.95 -4.98
N ASP A 69 -10.60 16.22 -5.24
CA ASP A 69 -11.60 17.27 -5.51
C ASP A 69 -12.72 17.33 -4.46
N GLY A 70 -12.37 17.18 -3.18
CA GLY A 70 -13.30 17.18 -2.05
C GLY A 70 -14.17 15.92 -1.92
N MET A 71 -13.95 14.90 -2.74
CA MET A 71 -14.79 13.69 -2.82
C MET A 71 -14.02 12.42 -2.50
N HIS A 72 -14.74 11.34 -2.19
CA HIS A 72 -14.14 10.03 -1.94
C HIS A 72 -13.44 9.52 -3.22
N PRO A 73 -12.15 9.15 -3.17
CA PRO A 73 -11.36 8.83 -4.36
C PRO A 73 -11.82 7.57 -5.09
N SER A 74 -12.57 6.66 -4.43
CA SER A 74 -13.10 5.45 -5.10
C SER A 74 -14.00 5.74 -6.31
N ARG A 75 -14.55 6.96 -6.43
CA ARG A 75 -15.35 7.39 -7.59
C ARG A 75 -14.58 7.37 -8.91
N VAL A 76 -13.25 7.43 -8.87
CA VAL A 76 -12.41 7.42 -10.07
C VAL A 76 -12.14 6.00 -10.58
N LEU A 77 -12.63 4.98 -9.85
CA LEU A 77 -12.52 3.57 -10.19
C LEU A 77 -13.88 2.97 -10.63
N GLN A 78 -14.86 3.80 -10.96
CA GLN A 78 -16.20 3.41 -11.38
C GLN A 78 -16.41 3.68 -12.87
#